data_AF-A0A645C0D1-F1
#
_entry.id   AF-A0A645C0D1-F1
#
_cell.length_a   1.000
_cell.length_b   1.000
_cell.length_c   1.000
_cell.angle_alpha   90.00
_cell.angle_beta   90.00
_cell.angle_gamma   90.00
#
_symmetry.space_group_name_H-M   'P 1'
#
loop_
_entity.id
_entity.type
_entity.pdbx_description
1 polymer ?
#
loop_
_entity_poly.entity_id
_entity_poly.type
_entity_poly.pdbx_seq_one_letter_code
_entity_poly.pdbx_strand_id
1 'polypeptide(L)'
;MFTGGSQFAFIGTIAGGGGGMTATLAATLLGVRNAVYGVSMNARLRPSGWHRFVAAQLTIDESTAVGASQVEPVEVRRGFWTTGLGVFVLWNLFTLVGALVGAALGDPRAWGLDGAAVAAFAGLLWPRLRRREAGSVAVVCGLVTALATPFVPAGIPILAAAVVAVGWSLWGPGRSRPAHRPGRARPGRGRPR
;
A
#
# COMPACT_ATOMS: atom_id res chain seq x y z
N MET A 1 3.36 8.93 8.81
CA MET A 1 2.87 7.74 8.10
C MET A 1 4.04 7.15 7.33
N PHE A 2 4.50 5.97 7.71
CA PHE A 2 5.60 5.29 7.05
C PHE A 2 5.02 4.33 6.02
N THR A 3 4.99 4.74 4.75
CA THR A 3 4.46 3.92 3.66
C THR A 3 5.19 4.34 2.40
N GLY A 4 5.72 3.37 1.64
CA GLY A 4 6.45 3.67 0.41
C GLY A 4 5.58 4.44 -0.58
N GLY A 5 4.31 4.01 -0.76
CA GLY A 5 3.37 4.68 -1.68
C GLY A 5 3.11 6.14 -1.34
N SER A 6 2.89 6.47 -0.06
CA SER A 6 2.67 7.86 0.38
C SER A 6 3.93 8.72 0.21
N GLN A 7 5.11 8.17 0.49
CA GLN A 7 6.38 8.88 0.33
C GLN A 7 6.69 9.14 -1.15
N PHE A 8 6.46 8.17 -2.02
CA PHE A 8 6.61 8.35 -3.47
C PHE A 8 5.60 9.33 -4.03
N ALA A 9 4.34 9.31 -3.58
CA ALA A 9 3.35 10.29 -4.02
C ALA A 9 3.74 11.71 -3.60
N PHE A 10 4.25 11.89 -2.37
CA PHE A 10 4.72 13.19 -1.90
C PHE A 10 5.92 13.68 -2.72
N ILE A 11 7.00 12.91 -2.75
CA ILE A 11 8.25 13.29 -3.43
C ILE A 11 8.01 13.46 -4.93
N GLY A 12 7.27 12.55 -5.57
CA GLY A 12 6.95 12.63 -6.99
C GLY A 12 6.10 13.86 -7.33
N THR A 13 5.18 14.27 -6.45
CA THR A 13 4.41 15.50 -6.66
C THR A 13 5.29 16.74 -6.56
N ILE A 14 6.14 16.82 -5.54
CA ILE A 14 7.08 17.94 -5.37
C ILE A 14 8.08 18.00 -6.53
N ALA A 15 8.68 16.87 -6.89
CA ALA A 15 9.64 16.78 -7.99
C ALA A 15 9.02 17.10 -9.35
N GLY A 16 7.73 16.82 -9.54
CA GLY A 16 6.95 17.20 -10.72
C GLY A 16 6.47 18.65 -10.74
N GLY A 17 6.94 19.50 -9.81
CA GLY A 17 6.56 20.92 -9.73
C GLY A 17 5.22 21.21 -9.06
N GLY A 18 4.63 20.21 -8.37
CA GLY A 18 3.41 20.38 -7.59
C GLY A 18 3.64 21.09 -6.26
N GLY A 19 2.58 21.71 -5.71
CA GLY A 19 2.64 22.40 -4.44
C GLY A 19 2.67 21.46 -3.22
N GLY A 20 3.18 21.94 -2.08
CA GLY A 20 3.21 21.17 -0.83
C GLY A 20 1.85 20.65 -0.37
N MET A 21 0.78 21.42 -0.62
CA MET A 21 -0.58 21.02 -0.30
C MET A 21 -1.07 19.85 -1.17
N THR A 22 -0.85 19.88 -2.48
CA THR A 22 -1.27 18.78 -3.39
C THR A 22 -0.46 17.52 -3.13
N ALA A 23 0.84 17.65 -2.83
CA ALA A 23 1.69 16.54 -2.41
C ALA A 23 1.20 15.89 -1.11
N THR A 24 0.85 16.71 -0.12
CA THR A 24 0.32 16.23 1.17
C THR A 24 -1.02 15.51 0.98
N LEU A 25 -1.92 16.07 0.17
CA LEU A 25 -3.22 15.45 -0.12
C LEU A 25 -3.06 14.12 -0.84
N ALA A 26 -2.22 14.04 -1.88
CA ALA A 26 -1.95 12.80 -2.60
C ALA A 26 -1.34 11.73 -1.68
N ALA A 27 -0.35 12.10 -0.88
CA ALA A 27 0.28 11.20 0.10
C ALA A 27 -0.71 10.72 1.18
N THR A 28 -1.56 11.62 1.66
CA THR A 28 -2.59 11.33 2.67
C THR A 28 -3.63 10.37 2.11
N LEU A 29 -4.13 10.60 0.90
CA LEU A 29 -5.11 9.74 0.24
C LEU A 29 -4.58 8.31 0.05
N LEU A 30 -3.34 8.15 -0.44
CA LEU A 30 -2.70 6.84 -0.49
C LEU A 30 -2.52 6.24 0.91
N GLY A 31 -2.29 7.11 1.88
CA GLY A 31 -2.10 6.76 3.28
C GLY A 31 -3.34 6.23 3.98
N VAL A 32 -4.55 6.67 3.60
CA VAL A 32 -5.83 6.37 4.28
C VAL A 32 -6.00 4.89 4.61
N ARG A 33 -5.57 3.98 3.72
CA ARG A 33 -5.65 2.53 3.96
C ARG A 33 -4.96 2.11 5.26
N ASN A 34 -3.83 2.73 5.62
CA ASN A 34 -3.13 2.38 6.85
C ASN A 34 -3.82 2.93 8.10
N ALA A 35 -4.65 3.97 7.97
CA ALA A 35 -5.51 4.40 9.07
C ALA A 35 -6.59 3.34 9.36
N VAL A 36 -7.20 2.78 8.30
CA VAL A 36 -8.16 1.67 8.41
C VAL A 36 -7.50 0.43 9.01
N TYR A 37 -6.31 0.06 8.53
CA TYR A 37 -5.53 -1.02 9.12
C TYR A 37 -5.21 -0.74 10.59
N GLY A 38 -4.85 0.49 10.93
CA GLY A 38 -4.51 0.91 12.28
C GLY A 38 -5.65 0.70 13.26
N VAL A 39 -6.89 1.03 12.89
CA VAL A 39 -8.07 0.75 13.73
C VAL A 39 -8.23 -0.74 13.97
N SER A 40 -8.14 -1.55 12.92
CA SER A 40 -8.30 -3.02 13.03
C SER A 40 -7.18 -3.68 13.84
N MET A 41 -5.93 -3.27 13.66
CA MET A 41 -4.79 -3.80 14.39
C MET A 41 -4.72 -3.29 15.82
N ASN A 42 -5.17 -2.06 16.10
CA ASN A 42 -5.23 -1.55 17.47
C ASN A 42 -6.11 -2.44 18.37
N ALA A 43 -7.23 -2.95 17.85
CA ALA A 43 -8.09 -3.88 18.59
C ALA A 43 -7.42 -5.22 18.90
N ARG A 44 -6.54 -5.73 17.99
CA ARG A 44 -5.85 -7.01 18.15
C ARG A 44 -4.57 -6.91 18.96
N LEU A 45 -3.78 -5.87 18.74
CA LEU A 45 -2.48 -5.67 19.38
C LEU A 45 -2.60 -5.04 20.77
N ARG A 46 -3.62 -4.21 21.00
CA ARG A 46 -3.86 -3.43 22.24
C ARG A 46 -2.57 -2.78 22.78
N PRO A 47 -1.84 -1.99 21.97
CA PRO A 47 -0.61 -1.34 22.41
C PRO A 47 -0.92 -0.26 23.47
N SER A 48 -0.04 -0.13 24.47
CA SER A 48 -0.18 0.84 25.57
C SER A 48 0.94 1.87 25.57
N GLY A 49 0.65 3.07 26.10
CA GLY A 49 1.61 4.17 26.21
C GLY A 49 2.22 4.58 24.87
N TRP A 50 3.53 4.83 24.86
CA TRP A 50 4.26 5.29 23.68
C TRP A 50 4.32 4.24 22.54
N HIS A 51 4.23 2.95 22.87
CA HIS A 51 4.20 1.87 21.88
C HIS A 51 3.02 1.99 20.92
N ARG A 52 1.94 2.69 21.30
CA ARG A 52 0.82 2.99 20.39
C ARG A 52 1.26 3.82 19.20
N PHE A 53 2.14 4.80 19.40
CA PHE A 53 2.64 5.64 18.29
C PHE A 53 3.55 4.85 17.37
N VAL A 54 4.41 4.00 17.93
CA VAL A 54 5.28 3.12 17.12
C VAL A 54 4.45 2.11 16.34
N ALA A 55 3.46 1.48 16.97
CA ALA A 55 2.55 0.57 16.29
C ALA A 55 1.79 1.29 15.17
N ALA A 56 1.32 2.52 15.41
CA ALA A 56 0.67 3.32 14.37
C ALA A 56 1.62 3.64 13.19
N GLN A 57 2.88 3.95 13.47
CA GLN A 57 3.88 4.19 12.43
C GLN A 57 4.24 2.92 11.65
N LEU A 58 4.35 1.77 12.32
CA LEU A 58 4.66 0.48 11.70
C LEU A 58 3.44 -0.23 11.11
N THR A 59 2.26 0.39 11.16
CA THR A 59 1.06 -0.14 10.49
C THR A 59 1.19 0.11 9.00
N ILE A 60 1.57 -0.95 8.27
CA ILE A 60 1.72 -1.00 6.81
C ILE A 60 1.05 -2.27 6.29
N ASP A 61 0.84 -2.38 4.97
CA ASP A 61 0.21 -3.55 4.34
C ASP A 61 0.90 -4.85 4.78
N GLU A 62 2.24 -4.85 4.83
CA GLU A 62 3.07 -6.02 5.11
C GLU A 62 2.92 -6.48 6.56
N SER A 63 3.08 -5.58 7.54
CA SER A 63 2.92 -5.89 8.96
C SER A 63 1.48 -6.25 9.31
N THR A 64 0.52 -5.61 8.66
CA THR A 64 -0.91 -5.90 8.81
C THR A 64 -1.25 -7.26 8.23
N ALA A 65 -0.77 -7.59 7.02
CA ALA A 65 -1.03 -8.87 6.37
C ALA A 65 -0.44 -10.04 7.16
N VAL A 66 0.83 -9.92 7.59
CA VAL A 66 1.51 -10.98 8.36
C VAL A 66 0.88 -11.13 9.74
N GLY A 67 0.51 -10.04 10.42
CA GLY A 67 -0.20 -10.11 11.69
C GLY A 67 -1.60 -10.70 11.54
N ALA A 68 -2.35 -10.32 10.50
CA ALA A 68 -3.71 -10.79 10.26
C ALA A 68 -3.79 -12.25 9.81
N SER A 69 -2.71 -12.82 9.26
CA SER A 69 -2.64 -14.24 8.90
C SER A 69 -2.43 -15.18 10.09
N GLN A 70 -2.14 -14.65 11.28
CA GLN A 70 -1.97 -15.45 12.50
C GLN A 70 -3.29 -15.58 13.27
N VAL A 71 -3.44 -16.72 13.95
CA VAL A 71 -4.61 -17.02 14.78
C VAL A 71 -4.32 -16.71 16.26
N GLU A 72 -3.16 -17.12 16.76
CA GLU A 72 -2.76 -16.93 18.16
C GLU A 72 -2.35 -15.47 18.43
N PRO A 73 -2.88 -14.79 19.47
CA PRO A 73 -2.56 -13.40 19.77
C PRO A 73 -1.07 -13.09 19.90
N VAL A 74 -0.28 -14.03 20.42
CA VAL A 74 1.18 -13.85 20.56
C VAL A 74 1.86 -13.79 19.18
N GLU A 75 1.43 -14.64 18.24
CA GLU A 75 1.97 -14.70 16.89
C GLU A 75 1.48 -13.53 16.04
N VAL A 76 0.25 -13.04 16.24
CA VAL A 76 -0.24 -11.79 15.64
C VAL A 76 0.70 -10.63 15.99
N ARG A 77 1.04 -10.48 17.28
CA ARG A 77 1.95 -9.43 17.74
C ARG A 77 3.35 -9.63 17.16
N ARG A 78 3.88 -10.83 17.25
CA ARG A 78 5.23 -11.16 16.77
C ARG A 78 5.36 -10.87 15.28
N GLY A 79 4.44 -11.39 14.47
CA GLY A 79 4.39 -11.17 13.02
C GLY A 79 4.26 -9.68 12.65
N PHE A 80 3.40 -8.93 13.35
CA PHE A 80 3.27 -7.49 13.13
C PHE A 80 4.59 -6.74 13.40
N TRP A 81 5.20 -6.96 14.58
CA TRP A 81 6.40 -6.23 15.00
C TRP A 81 7.63 -6.62 14.19
N THR A 82 7.86 -7.91 13.94
CA THR A 82 9.04 -8.35 13.16
C THR A 82 8.98 -7.86 11.73
N THR A 83 7.80 -7.93 11.10
CA THR A 83 7.61 -7.49 9.71
C THR A 83 7.70 -5.98 9.62
N GLY A 84 6.99 -5.25 10.50
CA GLY A 84 7.01 -3.79 10.51
C GLY A 84 8.41 -3.22 10.72
N LEU A 85 9.13 -3.73 11.73
CA LEU A 85 10.49 -3.29 12.01
C LEU A 85 11.47 -3.68 10.90
N GLY A 86 11.37 -4.90 10.37
CA GLY A 86 12.21 -5.37 9.27
C GLY A 86 12.05 -4.50 8.03
N VAL A 87 10.81 -4.24 7.60
CA VAL A 87 10.52 -3.35 6.47
C VAL A 87 10.99 -1.93 6.76
N PHE A 88 10.81 -1.41 7.98
CA PHE A 88 11.27 -0.08 8.36
C PHE A 88 12.79 0.07 8.22
N VAL A 89 13.56 -0.86 8.79
CA VAL A 89 15.03 -0.83 8.72
C VAL A 89 15.48 -0.97 7.27
N LEU A 90 14.94 -1.95 6.55
CA LEU A 90 15.32 -2.21 5.16
C LEU A 90 15.01 -1.02 4.25
N TRP A 91 13.84 -0.39 4.44
CA TRP A 91 13.43 0.78 3.69
C TRP A 91 14.38 1.96 3.88
N ASN A 92 14.71 2.31 5.14
CA ASN A 92 15.61 3.41 5.42
C ASN A 92 17.02 3.13 4.89
N LEU A 93 17.50 1.88 5.04
CA LEU A 93 18.80 1.46 4.54
C LEU A 93 18.88 1.60 3.02
N PHE A 94 17.92 1.04 2.27
CA PHE A 94 17.93 1.15 0.81
C PHE A 94 17.63 2.55 0.29
N THR A 95 16.86 3.36 1.04
CA THR A 95 16.68 4.78 0.71
C THR A 95 18.01 5.53 0.85
N LEU A 96 18.76 5.29 1.92
CA LEU A 96 20.08 5.88 2.12
C LEU A 96 21.06 5.41 1.03
N VAL A 97 21.13 4.10 0.77
CA VAL A 97 21.97 3.55 -0.29
C VAL A 97 21.59 4.16 -1.64
N GLY A 98 20.30 4.23 -1.96
CA GLY A 98 19.80 4.85 -3.19
C GLY A 98 20.15 6.32 -3.31
N ALA A 99 20.08 7.09 -2.22
CA ALA A 99 20.47 8.50 -2.19
C ALA A 99 21.99 8.68 -2.39
N LEU A 100 22.82 7.86 -1.75
CA LEU A 100 24.28 7.90 -1.89
C LEU A 100 24.73 7.48 -3.29
N VAL A 101 24.18 6.37 -3.80
CA VAL A 101 24.46 5.86 -5.15
C VAL A 101 23.96 6.86 -6.20
N GLY A 102 22.77 7.43 -6.01
CA GLY A 102 22.23 8.47 -6.89
C GLY A 102 23.09 9.73 -6.93
N ALA A 103 23.61 10.18 -5.78
CA ALA A 103 24.54 11.32 -5.72
C ALA A 103 25.88 11.02 -6.40
N ALA A 104 26.35 9.77 -6.39
CA ALA A 104 27.63 9.35 -6.98
C ALA A 104 27.55 9.08 -8.50
N LEU A 105 26.39 8.64 -9.03
CA LEU A 105 26.23 8.22 -10.44
C LEU A 105 26.05 9.38 -11.43
N GLY A 106 25.86 10.61 -10.98
CA GLY A 106 25.63 11.76 -11.87
C GLY A 106 24.24 11.72 -12.51
N ASP A 107 24.14 11.82 -13.85
CA ASP A 107 22.83 11.85 -14.54
C ASP A 107 22.16 10.46 -14.58
N PRO A 108 21.02 10.24 -13.89
CA PRO A 108 20.32 8.96 -13.89
C PRO A 108 19.79 8.56 -15.27
N ARG A 109 19.56 9.52 -16.17
CA ARG A 109 19.04 9.28 -17.52
C ARG A 109 20.04 8.53 -18.39
N ALA A 110 21.33 8.74 -18.17
CA ALA A 110 22.40 8.04 -18.90
C ALA A 110 22.36 6.51 -18.68
N TRP A 111 21.75 6.07 -17.57
CA TRP A 111 21.67 4.68 -17.15
C TRP A 111 20.23 4.11 -17.27
N GLY A 112 19.27 4.89 -17.79
CA GLY A 112 17.86 4.50 -17.85
C GLY A 112 17.19 4.33 -16.48
N LEU A 113 17.77 4.91 -15.43
CA LEU A 113 17.28 4.78 -14.05
C LEU A 113 16.04 5.65 -13.78
N ASP A 114 15.74 6.60 -14.66
CA ASP A 114 14.54 7.45 -14.61
C ASP A 114 13.24 6.65 -14.82
N GLY A 115 13.31 5.51 -15.52
CA GLY A 115 12.19 4.56 -15.67
C GLY A 115 12.13 3.47 -14.60
N ALA A 116 13.16 3.30 -13.77
CA ALA A 116 13.30 2.15 -12.88
C ALA A 116 12.16 2.07 -11.84
N ALA A 117 11.76 3.21 -11.27
CA ALA A 117 10.64 3.26 -10.33
C ALA A 117 9.32 2.83 -10.99
N VAL A 118 9.05 3.31 -12.21
CA VAL A 118 7.84 2.94 -12.97
C VAL A 118 7.85 1.44 -13.31
N ALA A 119 8.99 0.91 -13.75
CA ALA A 119 9.15 -0.51 -14.06
C ALA A 119 8.95 -1.39 -12.82
N ALA A 120 9.51 -1.01 -11.66
CA ALA A 120 9.32 -1.73 -10.40
C ALA A 120 7.84 -1.74 -9.97
N PHE A 121 7.16 -0.60 -10.04
CA PHE A 121 5.73 -0.51 -9.75
C PHE A 121 4.88 -1.33 -10.73
N ALA A 122 5.19 -1.29 -12.02
CA ALA A 122 4.52 -2.09 -13.04
C ALA A 122 4.67 -3.59 -12.76
N GLY A 123 5.88 -4.04 -12.41
CA GLY A 123 6.15 -5.43 -12.03
C GLY A 123 5.36 -5.88 -10.80
N LEU A 124 5.27 -5.04 -9.77
CA LEU A 124 4.47 -5.32 -8.57
C LEU A 124 2.95 -5.30 -8.84
N LEU A 125 2.50 -4.47 -9.77
CA LEU A 125 1.10 -4.33 -10.11
C LEU A 125 0.62 -5.42 -11.07
N TRP A 126 1.50 -5.96 -11.91
CA TRP A 126 1.17 -6.93 -12.95
C TRP A 126 0.33 -8.13 -12.46
N PRO A 127 0.67 -8.84 -11.37
CA PRO A 127 -0.14 -9.95 -10.88
C PRO A 127 -1.53 -9.52 -10.42
N ARG A 128 -1.68 -8.28 -9.93
CA ARG A 128 -2.95 -7.72 -9.46
C ARG A 128 -3.87 -7.34 -10.63
N LEU A 129 -3.31 -6.94 -11.77
CA LEU A 129 -4.06 -6.57 -12.98
C LEU A 129 -4.62 -7.77 -13.75
N ARG A 130 -4.16 -8.99 -13.47
CA ARG A 130 -4.67 -10.21 -14.13
C ARG A 130 -6.15 -10.46 -13.84
N ARG A 131 -6.72 -9.85 -12.81
CA ARG A 131 -8.16 -9.87 -12.55
C ARG A 131 -8.87 -8.83 -13.43
N ARG A 132 -9.85 -9.27 -14.21
CA ARG A 132 -10.59 -8.44 -15.19
C ARG A 132 -11.10 -7.13 -14.61
N GLU A 133 -11.68 -7.17 -13.41
CA GLU A 133 -12.21 -5.98 -12.72
C GLU A 133 -11.09 -4.99 -12.30
N ALA A 134 -10.02 -5.49 -11.68
CA ALA A 134 -8.89 -4.66 -11.26
C ALA A 134 -8.15 -4.06 -12.45
N GLY A 135 -8.03 -4.82 -13.55
CA GLY A 135 -7.47 -4.34 -14.81
C GLY A 135 -8.28 -3.19 -15.41
N SER A 136 -9.61 -3.31 -15.48
CA SER A 136 -10.48 -2.25 -16.01
C SER A 136 -10.38 -0.95 -15.22
N VAL A 137 -10.44 -1.02 -13.88
CA VAL A 137 -10.30 0.17 -13.02
C VAL A 137 -8.94 0.83 -13.21
N ALA A 138 -7.87 0.02 -13.27
CA ALA A 138 -6.52 0.53 -13.46
C ALA A 138 -6.36 1.23 -14.82
N VAL A 139 -6.91 0.67 -15.90
CA VAL A 139 -6.88 1.29 -17.23
C VAL A 139 -7.63 2.61 -17.23
N VAL A 140 -8.84 2.66 -16.67
CA VAL A 140 -9.63 3.90 -16.60
C VAL A 140 -8.91 4.96 -15.78
N CYS A 141 -8.39 4.62 -14.61
CA CYS A 141 -7.62 5.54 -13.76
C CYS A 141 -6.35 6.03 -14.47
N GLY A 142 -5.65 5.14 -15.18
CA GLY A 142 -4.47 5.46 -15.97
C GLY A 142 -4.78 6.43 -17.10
N LEU A 143 -5.87 6.22 -17.84
CA LEU A 143 -6.33 7.12 -18.90
C LEU A 143 -6.70 8.49 -18.36
N VAL A 144 -7.47 8.55 -17.27
CA VAL A 144 -7.82 9.81 -16.60
C VAL A 144 -6.56 10.56 -16.17
N THR A 145 -5.59 9.84 -15.59
CA THR A 145 -4.31 10.44 -15.18
C THR A 145 -3.55 10.99 -16.37
N ALA A 146 -3.38 10.20 -17.44
CA ALA A 146 -2.63 10.59 -18.63
C ALA A 146 -3.26 11.80 -19.34
N LEU A 147 -4.59 11.80 -19.46
CA LEU A 147 -5.33 12.90 -20.09
C LEU A 147 -5.33 14.17 -19.24
N ALA A 148 -5.35 14.06 -17.90
CA ALA A 148 -5.31 15.22 -17.02
C ALA A 148 -3.90 15.84 -16.90
N THR A 149 -2.85 15.02 -16.97
CA THR A 149 -1.45 15.43 -16.75
C THR A 149 -1.02 16.71 -17.48
N PRO A 150 -1.33 16.95 -18.78
CA PRO A 150 -0.91 18.17 -19.45
C PRO A 150 -1.69 19.43 -19.04
N PHE A 151 -2.85 19.30 -18.38
CA PHE A 151 -3.75 20.42 -18.10
C PHE A 151 -3.75 20.88 -16.64
N VAL A 152 -3.25 20.05 -15.71
CA VAL A 152 -3.30 20.35 -14.27
C VAL A 152 -1.94 20.14 -13.59
N PRO A 153 -1.67 20.88 -12.49
CA PRO A 153 -0.46 20.70 -11.70
C PRO A 153 -0.27 19.26 -11.19
N ALA A 154 0.99 18.89 -10.94
CA ALA A 154 1.33 17.60 -10.36
C ALA A 154 0.58 17.36 -9.04
N GLY A 155 0.15 16.11 -8.85
CA GLY A 155 -0.70 15.67 -7.74
C GLY A 155 -2.19 15.66 -8.06
N ILE A 156 -2.72 16.64 -8.82
CA ILE A 156 -4.16 16.68 -9.16
C ILE A 156 -4.62 15.47 -9.99
N PRO A 157 -3.87 14.99 -11.01
CA PRO A 157 -4.26 13.78 -11.75
C PRO A 157 -4.45 12.56 -10.84
N ILE A 158 -3.63 12.44 -9.80
CA ILE A 158 -3.70 11.34 -8.82
C ILE A 158 -4.99 11.45 -7.99
N LEU A 159 -5.36 12.66 -7.57
CA LEU A 159 -6.61 12.91 -6.85
C LEU A 159 -7.84 12.56 -7.73
N ALA A 160 -7.81 12.98 -9.00
CA ALA A 160 -8.88 12.68 -9.95
C ALA A 160 -9.04 11.17 -10.17
N ALA A 161 -7.93 10.45 -10.35
CA ALA A 161 -7.94 8.99 -10.45
C ALA A 161 -8.51 8.33 -9.19
N ALA A 162 -8.19 8.84 -8.00
CA ALA A 162 -8.75 8.32 -6.75
C ALA A 162 -10.28 8.50 -6.67
N VAL A 163 -10.80 9.66 -7.08
CA VAL A 163 -12.26 9.90 -7.15
C VAL A 163 -12.93 8.93 -8.11
N VAL A 164 -12.34 8.71 -9.28
CA VAL A 164 -12.84 7.76 -10.29
C VAL A 164 -12.85 6.34 -9.75
N ALA A 165 -11.77 5.91 -9.09
CA ALA A 165 -11.68 4.58 -8.48
C ALA A 165 -12.75 4.39 -7.39
N VAL A 166 -12.98 5.39 -6.54
CA VAL A 166 -14.02 5.34 -5.50
C VAL A 166 -15.40 5.27 -6.13
N GLY A 167 -15.72 6.14 -7.10
CA GLY A 167 -16.99 6.11 -7.82
C GLY A 167 -17.26 4.76 -8.49
N TRP A 168 -16.24 4.20 -9.14
CA TRP A 168 -16.32 2.85 -9.72
C TRP A 168 -16.60 1.79 -8.67
N SER A 169 -15.95 1.85 -7.50
CA SER A 169 -16.16 0.86 -6.43
C SER A 169 -17.56 0.93 -5.79
N LEU A 170 -18.19 2.11 -5.80
CA LEU A 170 -19.51 2.33 -5.23
C LEU A 170 -20.64 1.97 -6.21
N TRP A 171 -20.41 2.14 -7.52
CA TRP A 171 -21.43 1.98 -8.56
C TRP A 171 -21.18 0.82 -9.54
N GLY A 172 -20.03 0.15 -9.46
CA GLY A 172 -19.62 -0.92 -10.37
C GLY A 172 -20.34 -2.26 -10.14
N PRO A 173 -20.43 -3.13 -11.16
CA PRO A 173 -21.14 -4.40 -11.06
C PRO A 173 -20.37 -5.44 -10.24
N GLY A 174 -20.94 -5.85 -9.09
CA GLY A 174 -20.71 -7.17 -8.51
C GLY A 174 -19.68 -7.27 -7.38
N ARG A 175 -20.12 -6.96 -6.15
CA ARG A 175 -19.45 -7.45 -4.92
C ARG A 175 -19.45 -8.98 -4.94
N SER A 176 -18.34 -9.59 -5.33
CA SER A 176 -18.14 -11.03 -5.13
C SER A 176 -18.09 -11.29 -3.63
N ARG A 177 -19.22 -11.76 -3.07
CA ARG A 177 -19.33 -12.22 -1.69
C ARG A 177 -18.24 -13.26 -1.43
N PRO A 178 -17.47 -13.17 -0.33
CA PRO A 178 -16.53 -14.22 0.04
C PRO A 178 -17.31 -15.52 0.22
N ALA A 179 -16.97 -16.54 -0.57
CA ALA A 179 -17.51 -17.88 -0.38
C ALA A 179 -17.00 -18.43 0.96
N HIS A 180 -17.78 -18.20 2.02
CA HIS A 180 -17.65 -18.95 3.27
C HIS A 180 -17.98 -20.41 2.92
N ARG A 181 -16.97 -21.25 2.69
CA ARG A 181 -17.15 -22.71 2.71
C ARG A 181 -17.10 -23.11 4.18
N PRO A 182 -18.23 -23.48 4.83
CA PRO A 182 -18.16 -24.12 6.12
C PRO A 182 -17.46 -25.47 5.90
N GLY A 183 -16.34 -25.68 6.61
CA GLY A 183 -15.67 -26.97 6.63
C GLY A 183 -16.67 -28.05 7.04
N ARG A 184 -16.84 -29.07 6.20
CA ARG A 184 -17.56 -30.29 6.58
C ARG A 184 -16.88 -30.85 7.83
N ALA A 185 -17.57 -30.78 8.96
CA ALA A 185 -17.21 -31.51 10.15
C ALA A 185 -17.10 -33.00 9.79
N ARG A 186 -15.93 -33.60 9.98
CA ARG A 186 -15.78 -35.05 10.03
C ARG A 186 -16.53 -35.54 11.27
N PRO A 187 -17.50 -36.46 11.17
CA PRO A 187 -18.02 -37.12 12.36
C PRO A 187 -16.92 -38.02 12.91
N GLY A 188 -16.36 -37.64 14.06
CA GLY A 188 -15.56 -38.54 14.87
C GLY A 188 -16.43 -39.68 15.37
N ARG A 189 -16.20 -40.89 14.86
CA ARG A 189 -16.62 -42.12 15.54
C ARG A 189 -15.46 -42.57 16.44
N GLY A 190 -15.52 -42.13 17.68
CA GLY A 190 -15.07 -42.88 18.86
C GLY A 190 -16.19 -42.69 19.89
N ARG A 191 -16.60 -43.65 20.72
CA ARG A 191 -15.97 -44.84 21.33
C ARG A 191 -17.15 -45.71 21.87
N PRO A 192 -17.05 -46.46 22.99
CA PRO A 192 -16.20 -47.62 23.36
C PRO A 192 -17.04 -48.89 23.73
N ARG A 193 -16.29 -49.98 23.95
CA ARG A 193 -16.61 -51.28 24.60
C ARG A 193 -16.73 -52.46 23.66
#